data_AF-A0A1W9PH69-F1
#
_entry.id   AF-A0A1W9PH69-F1
#
_cell.length_a   1.000
_cell.length_b   1.000
_cell.length_c   1.000
_cell.angle_alpha   90.00
_cell.angle_beta   90.00
_cell.angle_gamma   90.00
#
_symmetry.space_group_name_H-M   'P 1'
#
loop_
_entity.id
_entity.type
_entity.pdbx_description
1 polymer ?
#
loop_
_entity_poly.entity_id
_entity_poly.type
_entity_poly.pdbx_seq_one_letter_code
_entity_poly.pdbx_strand_id
1 'polypeptide(L)'
;MDKALKVIRKVNIKDIYHENVKRFDCEHFRIRLMKNEISEGFSVLITLESGRINGKGVGKYETFMVPVGEKVEIECKVLEVKLGEFFLKYQSGDRS
;
A
#
# COMPACT_ATOMS: atom_id res chain seq x y z
N MET A 1 -20.12 -5.17 17.56
CA MET A 1 -18.92 -5.30 16.71
C MET A 1 -18.74 -4.00 15.92
N ASP A 2 -18.84 -2.84 16.61
CA ASP A 2 -19.33 -1.59 15.98
C ASP A 2 -18.52 -0.32 16.30
N LYS A 3 -17.33 -0.45 16.88
CA LYS A 3 -16.49 0.73 17.20
C LYS A 3 -15.39 1.00 16.17
N ALA A 4 -14.85 -0.03 15.51
CA ALA A 4 -13.83 0.15 14.48
C ALA A 4 -14.36 0.73 13.15
N LEU A 5 -15.65 0.51 12.84
CA LEU A 5 -16.30 1.02 11.63
C LEU A 5 -16.71 2.51 11.71
N LYS A 6 -16.67 3.12 12.91
CA LYS A 6 -17.22 4.47 13.12
C LYS A 6 -16.22 5.60 12.84
N VAL A 7 -14.93 5.29 12.75
CA VAL A 7 -13.88 6.29 12.45
C VAL A 7 -13.77 6.57 10.94
N ILE A 8 -14.31 5.70 10.09
CA ILE A 8 -14.42 5.93 8.63
C ILE A 8 -15.73 6.65 8.29
N ARG A 9 -16.05 7.71 9.03
CA ARG A 9 -17.17 8.61 8.69
C ARG A 9 -16.64 10.03 8.64
N LYS A 10 -16.58 10.56 7.40
CA LYS A 10 -16.19 11.91 6.95
C LYS A 10 -14.76 12.10 6.45
N VAL A 11 -14.17 11.10 5.81
CA VAL A 11 -13.21 11.41 4.73
C VAL A 11 -13.94 11.10 3.44
N ASN A 12 -14.36 12.14 2.71
CA ASN A 12 -14.93 11.95 1.40
C ASN A 12 -13.78 11.41 0.54
N ILE A 13 -13.96 10.29 -0.17
CA ILE A 13 -12.91 9.75 -1.04
C ILE A 13 -12.37 10.86 -1.96
N LYS A 14 -13.23 11.77 -2.42
CA LYS A 14 -12.86 12.95 -3.22
C LYS A 14 -11.80 13.86 -2.56
N ASP A 15 -11.73 13.93 -1.23
CA ASP A 15 -10.74 14.73 -0.49
C ASP A 15 -9.35 14.07 -0.48
N ILE A 16 -9.26 12.74 -0.67
CA ILE A 16 -8.00 12.01 -0.85
C ILE A 16 -7.43 12.26 -2.27
N TYR A 17 -8.30 12.57 -3.23
CA TYR A 17 -7.94 12.74 -4.64
C TYR A 17 -7.62 14.19 -5.05
N HIS A 18 -7.70 15.16 -4.13
CA HIS A 18 -7.32 16.55 -4.40
C HIS A 18 -5.80 16.70 -4.51
N GLU A 19 -5.26 16.41 -5.70
CA GLU A 19 -3.97 16.80 -6.31
C GLU A 19 -2.66 16.65 -5.50
N ASN A 20 -2.67 16.29 -4.22
CA ASN A 20 -1.50 16.44 -3.33
C ASN A 20 -1.28 15.30 -2.32
N VAL A 21 -2.03 14.18 -2.36
CA VAL A 21 -1.75 13.05 -1.46
C VAL A 21 -0.53 12.28 -1.97
N LYS A 22 0.65 12.84 -1.72
CA LYS A 22 1.93 12.12 -1.81
C LYS A 22 1.97 10.98 -0.78
N ARG A 23 1.29 11.16 0.35
CA ARG A 23 1.28 10.23 1.49
C ARG A 23 0.05 10.45 2.37
N PHE A 24 -0.56 9.35 2.81
CA PHE A 24 -1.56 9.27 3.88
C PHE A 24 -1.08 8.22 4.89
N ASP A 25 -1.27 8.49 6.18
CA ASP A 25 -0.80 7.64 7.27
C ASP A 25 -1.86 7.60 8.37
N CYS A 26 -2.21 6.40 8.85
CA CYS A 26 -3.09 6.19 9.99
C CYS A 26 -2.63 4.98 10.81
N GLU A 27 -3.28 4.75 11.96
CA GLU A 27 -2.93 3.65 12.88
C GLU A 27 -2.99 2.24 12.26
N HIS A 28 -3.72 2.08 11.15
CA HIS A 28 -3.93 0.79 10.50
C HIS A 28 -3.11 0.60 9.23
N PHE A 29 -2.87 1.68 8.47
CA PHE A 29 -2.20 1.60 7.19
C PHE A 29 -1.60 2.93 6.77
N ARG A 30 -0.62 2.84 5.88
CA ARG A 30 -0.02 3.96 5.18
C ARG A 30 -0.21 3.78 3.69
N ILE A 31 -0.71 4.81 3.01
CA ILE A 31 -0.80 4.86 1.56
C ILE A 31 0.21 5.89 1.05
N ARG A 32 1.01 5.54 0.05
CA ARG A 32 1.98 6.45 -0.55
C ARG A 32 1.99 6.30 -2.06
N LEU A 33 2.10 7.42 -2.76
CA LEU A 33 2.39 7.40 -4.19
C LEU A 33 3.90 7.23 -4.40
N MET A 34 4.30 6.23 -5.19
CA MET A 34 5.70 5.93 -5.48
C MET A 34 5.95 5.93 -6.98
N LYS A 35 7.17 6.32 -7.39
CA LYS A 35 7.64 6.22 -8.78
C LYS A 35 9.16 6.13 -8.80
N ASN A 36 9.72 5.12 -9.46
CA ASN A 36 11.17 4.89 -9.54
C ASN A 36 11.80 4.77 -8.14
N GLU A 37 11.18 3.95 -7.29
CA GLU A 37 11.56 3.76 -5.88
C GLU A 37 11.58 2.26 -5.53
N ILE A 38 12.10 1.93 -4.35
CA ILE A 38 12.11 0.57 -3.79
C ILE A 38 11.02 0.46 -2.71
N SER A 39 10.19 -0.57 -2.79
CA SER A 39 9.29 -0.97 -1.68
C SER A 39 9.89 -2.18 -0.96
N GLU A 40 9.88 -2.16 0.37
CA GLU A 40 10.45 -3.22 1.22
C GLU A 40 9.49 -3.65 2.34
N GLY A 41 9.52 -4.93 2.70
CA GLY A 41 8.58 -5.48 3.68
C GLY A 41 7.14 -5.54 3.16
N PHE A 42 6.21 -5.97 4.01
CA PHE A 42 4.84 -6.25 3.56
C PHE A 42 4.15 -5.02 2.97
N SER A 43 3.88 -5.05 1.67
CA SER A 43 3.18 -3.98 0.97
C SER A 43 2.31 -4.54 -0.16
N VAL A 44 1.24 -3.80 -0.46
CA VAL A 44 0.42 -4.01 -1.65
C VAL A 44 0.68 -2.84 -2.58
N LEU A 45 1.11 -3.12 -3.80
CA LEU A 45 1.38 -2.14 -4.83
C LEU A 45 0.29 -2.20 -5.88
N ILE A 46 -0.33 -1.06 -6.19
CA ILE A 46 -1.33 -0.94 -7.25
C ILE A 46 -0.74 -0.05 -8.34
N THR A 47 -0.53 -0.57 -9.54
CA THR A 47 0.04 0.20 -10.64
C THR A 47 -0.96 1.24 -11.15
N LEU A 48 -0.50 2.47 -11.39
CA LEU A 48 -1.35 3.55 -11.93
C LEU A 48 -1.09 3.80 -13.42
N GLU A 49 -0.04 3.18 -13.96
CA GLU A 49 0.35 3.16 -15.37
C GLU A 49 1.03 1.82 -15.66
N SER A 50 1.13 1.45 -16.94
CA SER A 50 1.93 0.29 -17.34
C SER A 50 3.41 0.57 -17.11
N GLY A 51 4.19 -0.45 -16.77
CA GLY A 51 5.63 -0.31 -16.59
C GLY A 51 6.27 -1.58 -16.09
N ARG A 52 7.20 -1.49 -15.12
CA ARG A 52 7.92 -2.64 -14.58
C ARG A 52 7.99 -2.66 -13.06
N ILE A 53 7.93 -3.87 -12.50
CA ILE A 53 8.24 -4.17 -11.09
C ILE A 53 9.21 -5.37 -11.08
N ASN A 54 10.38 -5.23 -10.46
CA ASN A 54 11.47 -6.23 -10.50
C ASN A 54 11.77 -6.72 -11.93
N GLY A 55 11.84 -5.79 -12.88
CA GLY A 55 12.07 -6.09 -14.30
C GLY A 55 10.91 -6.81 -15.03
N LYS A 56 9.84 -7.21 -14.34
CA LYS A 56 8.64 -7.82 -14.95
C LYS A 56 7.69 -6.74 -15.44
N GLY A 57 7.21 -6.88 -16.67
CA GLY A 57 6.19 -6.01 -17.23
C GLY A 57 4.87 -6.14 -16.46
N VAL A 58 4.26 -4.99 -16.16
CA VAL A 58 2.96 -4.90 -15.47
C VAL A 58 2.05 -3.93 -16.21
N GLY A 59 0.77 -4.29 -16.30
CA GLY A 59 -0.29 -3.43 -16.82
C GLY A 59 -0.76 -2.38 -15.81
N LYS A 60 -1.60 -1.46 -16.27
CA LYS A 60 -2.26 -0.45 -15.43
C LYS A 60 -3.31 -1.11 -14.51
N TYR A 61 -3.34 -0.72 -13.24
CA TYR A 61 -4.22 -1.23 -12.19
C TYR A 61 -4.02 -2.71 -11.82
N GLU A 62 -2.88 -3.28 -12.22
CA GLU A 62 -2.43 -4.55 -11.67
C GLU A 62 -1.99 -4.38 -10.22
N THR A 63 -2.18 -5.44 -9.43
CA THR A 63 -1.83 -5.46 -8.02
C THR A 63 -0.69 -6.44 -7.79
N PHE A 64 0.31 -6.02 -7.03
CA PHE A 64 1.47 -6.82 -6.67
C PHE A 64 1.64 -6.82 -5.15
N MET A 65 1.89 -7.99 -4.55
CA MET A 65 2.20 -8.10 -3.12
C MET A 65 3.70 -8.28 -2.92
N VAL A 66 4.26 -7.45 -2.05
CA VAL A 66 5.64 -7.56 -1.57
C VAL A 66 5.59 -8.31 -0.24
N PRO A 67 6.20 -9.49 -0.11
CA PRO A 67 6.23 -10.23 1.14
C PRO A 67 7.08 -9.55 2.23
N VAL A 68 6.90 -9.99 3.48
CA VAL A 68 7.79 -9.60 4.59
C VAL A 68 9.22 -10.05 4.29
N GLY A 69 10.19 -9.16 4.48
CA GLY A 69 11.61 -9.45 4.25
C GLY A 69 12.08 -9.28 2.80
N GLU A 70 11.15 -9.14 1.85
CA GLU A 70 11.46 -8.92 0.45
C GLU A 70 11.60 -7.43 0.11
N LYS A 71 12.31 -7.17 -0.99
CA LYS A 71 12.44 -5.83 -1.60
C LYS A 71 12.08 -5.91 -3.07
N VAL A 72 11.39 -4.89 -3.56
CA VAL A 72 11.03 -4.77 -4.97
C VAL A 72 11.38 -3.40 -5.52
N GLU A 73 11.98 -3.39 -6.70
CA GLU A 73 12.24 -2.22 -7.52
C GLU A 73 11.01 -1.90 -8.37
N ILE A 74 10.60 -0.63 -8.36
CA ILE A 74 9.40 -0.14 -9.04
C ILE A 74 9.80 0.90 -10.07
N GLU A 75 9.61 0.61 -11.35
CA GLU A 75 9.93 1.49 -12.48
C GLU A 75 8.66 2.09 -13.13
N CYS A 76 7.64 2.36 -12.32
CA CYS A 76 6.39 2.98 -12.77
C CYS A 76 5.70 3.71 -11.61
N LYS A 77 4.67 4.49 -11.92
CA LYS A 77 3.83 5.11 -10.89
C LYS A 77 2.94 4.05 -10.23
N VAL A 78 3.07 3.89 -8.91
CA VAL A 78 2.25 2.96 -8.12
C VAL A 78 1.69 3.63 -6.88
N LEU A 79 0.58 3.09 -6.39
CA LEU A 79 0.07 3.34 -5.05
C LEU A 79 0.55 2.21 -4.13
N GLU A 80 1.46 2.50 -3.21
CA GLU A 80 1.86 1.58 -2.15
C GLU A 80 0.89 1.69 -0.99
N VAL A 81 0.37 0.54 -0.56
CA VAL A 81 -0.36 0.39 0.70
C VAL A 81 0.47 -0.50 1.61
N LYS A 82 1.01 0.08 2.69
CA LYS A 82 1.60 -0.69 3.78
C LYS A 82 0.60 -0.83 4.90
N LEU A 83 0.38 -2.07 5.33
CA LEU A 83 -0.32 -2.29 6.58
C LEU A 83 0.62 -1.91 7.73
N GLY A 84 0.11 -1.16 8.71
CA GLY A 84 0.88 -0.72 9.86
C GLY A 84 1.25 -1.87 10.80
N GLU A 85 1.70 -1.53 12.01
CA GLU A 85 2.04 -2.53 13.05
C GLU A 85 0.90 -3.49 13.38
N PHE A 86 -0.35 -3.12 13.08
CA PHE A 86 -1.49 -4.00 13.20
C PHE A 86 -1.26 -5.35 12.51
N PHE A 87 -0.76 -5.37 11.26
CA PHE A 87 -0.54 -6.64 10.55
C PHE A 87 0.54 -7.50 11.24
N LEU A 88 1.61 -6.88 11.71
CA LEU A 88 2.70 -7.58 12.42
C LEU A 88 2.22 -8.20 13.76
N LYS A 89 1.30 -7.53 14.46
CA LYS A 89 0.71 -8.02 15.72
C LYS A 89 -0.11 -9.30 15.53
N TYR A 90 -0.82 -9.44 14.40
CA TYR A 90 -1.62 -10.65 14.12
C TYR A 90 -0.87 -11.74 13.34
N GLN A 91 0.28 -11.41 12.71
CA GLN A 91 1.15 -12.40 12.07
C GLN A 91 1.80 -13.36 13.08
N SER A 92 1.96 -12.94 14.33
CA SER A 92 2.56 -13.75 15.39
C SER A 92 1.66 -14.94 15.85
N GLY A 93 0.45 -15.06 15.31
CA GLY A 93 -0.51 -16.10 15.63
C GLY A 93 -0.33 -17.44 14.91
N ASP A 94 0.59 -17.55 13.93
CA ASP A 94 0.81 -18.78 13.13
C ASP A 94 2.10 -19.53 13.53
N ARG A 95 2.44 -19.50 14.82
CA ARG A 95 3.46 -20.38 15.42
C ARG A 95 2.96 -20.89 16.77
N SER A 96 2.02 -21.84 16.73
CA SER A 96 1.68 -22.71 17.85
C SER A 96 1.78 -24.15 17.40
#